data_AF-A0A8T1M404-F1
#
_entry.id   AF-A0A8T1M404-F1
#
_cell.length_a   1.000
_cell.length_b   1.000
_cell.length_c   1.000
_cell.angle_alpha   90.00
_cell.angle_beta   90.00
_cell.angle_gamma   90.00
#
_symmetry.space_group_name_H-M   'P 1'
#
loop_
_entity.id
_entity.type
_entity.pdbx_description
1 polymer ?
#
loop_
_entity_poly.entity_id
_entity_poly.type
_entity_poly.pdbx_seq_one_letter_code
_entity_poly.pdbx_strand_id
1 'polypeptide(L)'
;MLDFDFEKLCSVSLSHLNVYACLVCGKYFQGRGTSTHAYTHSVSEGHHVFLNLETHRFYCLPDDYEIIDGSLEDITYLLNPTFTSAEISSLDTNNRMVRAYNGLTYYQGVVGLNNIKANDYCNVILQMLAHVSPLRDYFLNAANYRGMSTTSSDQMHLLVQRFGELIRKLWNPRNFKTHVSPHEFLQAVVLCSRKRFQFTEQGDAVEFLSWLLNALDLALHRKRLSTKPGPKATPERTVVSRALRGTMRIHSRKIMPVNMSEEEKATLADNPEYMPSTVETKFFYLTCDLPPPPLYLDEYKESIIPQVSLSTLLAKFNGTTEKEYKTHRDSVMRRFELRRLPPYLILYMKRIVKNIFTLEKNPTIVNFPITLPNSLYEADREEYFHVGKKSNHSQLPHKKHRFWGTSGSRM
;
A
#
# COMPACT_ATOMS: atom_id res chain seq x y z
N MET A 1 -18.71 4.10 24.09
CA MET A 1 -18.45 3.12 23.02
C MET A 1 -16.95 2.87 22.99
N LEU A 2 -16.51 1.60 22.99
CA LEU A 2 -15.09 1.26 23.02
C LEU A 2 -14.46 1.50 21.65
N ASP A 3 -13.35 2.24 21.64
CA ASP A 3 -12.61 2.56 20.42
C ASP A 3 -11.11 2.45 20.65
N PHE A 4 -10.51 1.36 20.15
CA PHE A 4 -9.10 1.05 20.31
C PHE A 4 -8.22 1.52 19.14
N ASP A 5 -8.72 2.45 18.32
CA ASP A 5 -7.99 2.97 17.15
C ASP A 5 -7.09 4.18 17.42
N PHE A 6 -7.13 4.69 18.65
CA PHE A 6 -6.35 5.84 19.08
C PHE A 6 -5.15 5.42 19.91
N GLU A 7 -4.23 6.37 20.06
CA GLU A 7 -3.01 6.21 20.84
C GLU A 7 -3.31 5.80 22.28
N LYS A 8 -2.61 4.76 22.73
CA LYS A 8 -2.77 4.15 24.06
C LYS A 8 -2.07 5.02 25.12
N LEU A 9 -2.65 6.17 25.44
CA LEU A 9 -2.16 7.10 26.46
C LEU A 9 -3.24 7.42 27.49
N CYS A 10 -2.81 7.75 28.71
CA CYS A 10 -3.72 8.22 29.75
C CYS A 10 -4.32 9.58 29.36
N SER A 11 -5.65 9.71 29.42
CA SER A 11 -6.34 10.95 29.11
C SER A 11 -6.09 12.09 30.12
N VAL A 12 -5.46 11.78 31.26
CA VAL A 12 -5.13 12.77 32.31
C VAL A 12 -3.64 13.09 32.31
N SER A 13 -2.77 12.08 32.45
CA SER A 13 -1.31 12.26 32.57
C SER A 13 -0.57 12.24 31.24
N LEU A 14 -1.23 11.88 30.13
CA LEU A 14 -0.63 11.65 28.82
C LEU A 14 0.47 10.57 28.79
N SER A 15 0.59 9.77 29.86
CA SER A 15 1.59 8.70 29.94
C SER A 15 1.16 7.47 29.13
N HIS A 16 2.13 6.80 28.51
CA HIS A 16 1.98 5.51 27.82
C HIS A 16 2.20 4.29 28.74
N LEU A 17 2.62 4.52 29.99
CA LEU A 17 2.99 3.43 30.90
C LEU A 17 1.78 2.90 31.64
N ASN A 18 1.56 1.57 31.59
CA ASN A 18 0.47 0.88 32.31
C ASN A 18 -0.90 1.53 32.09
N VAL A 19 -1.33 1.66 30.84
CA VAL A 19 -2.60 2.30 30.47
C VAL A 19 -3.74 1.28 30.50
N TYR A 20 -4.85 1.67 31.11
CA TYR A 20 -6.08 0.90 31.25
C TYR A 20 -7.23 1.60 30.54
N ALA A 21 -7.98 0.86 29.73
CA ALA A 21 -9.22 1.33 29.14
C ALA A 21 -10.40 1.01 30.05
N CYS A 22 -11.15 2.04 30.43
CA CYS A 22 -12.40 1.88 31.15
C CYS A 22 -13.47 1.31 30.20
N LEU A 23 -14.03 0.14 30.52
CA LEU A 23 -15.00 -0.51 29.64
C LEU A 23 -16.38 0.18 29.63
N VAL A 24 -16.66 1.02 30.63
CA VAL A 24 -17.92 1.76 30.74
C VAL A 24 -17.92 3.00 29.87
N CYS A 25 -16.92 3.88 30.01
CA CYS A 25 -16.87 5.15 29.28
C CYS A 25 -15.94 5.16 28.06
N GLY A 26 -15.06 4.15 27.92
CA GLY A 26 -14.09 4.04 26.82
C GLY A 26 -12.85 4.93 26.94
N LYS A 27 -12.72 5.72 28.02
CA LYS A 27 -11.54 6.57 28.27
C LYS A 27 -10.36 5.75 28.82
N TYR A 28 -9.16 6.28 28.65
CA TYR A 28 -7.91 5.62 29.04
C TYR A 28 -7.29 6.29 30.26
N PHE A 29 -6.85 5.49 31.22
CA PHE A 29 -6.28 5.97 32.48
C PHE A 29 -5.01 5.21 32.84
N GLN A 30 -4.07 5.89 33.46
CA GLN A 30 -2.81 5.29 33.89
C GLN A 30 -2.96 4.59 35.24
N GLY A 31 -2.36 3.39 35.32
CA GLY A 31 -2.09 2.63 36.54
C GLY A 31 -3.34 2.06 37.21
N ARG A 32 -3.15 1.06 38.08
CA ARG A 32 -4.22 0.43 38.88
C ARG A 32 -4.10 0.62 40.39
N GLY A 33 -3.01 1.22 40.86
CA GLY A 33 -2.76 1.42 42.29
C GLY A 33 -3.65 2.51 42.89
N THR A 34 -3.72 2.58 44.22
CA THR A 34 -4.62 3.50 44.95
C THR A 34 -4.41 5.00 44.64
N SER A 35 -3.21 5.38 44.18
CA SER A 35 -2.87 6.76 43.80
C SER A 35 -2.94 7.03 42.30
N THR A 36 -3.43 6.08 41.50
CA THR A 36 -3.40 6.18 40.04
C THR A 36 -4.73 6.66 39.46
N HIS A 37 -4.69 7.17 38.23
CA HIS A 37 -5.88 7.76 37.60
C HIS A 37 -7.00 6.76 37.36
N ALA A 38 -6.70 5.48 37.06
CA ALA A 38 -7.77 4.50 36.85
C ALA A 38 -8.49 4.16 38.17
N TYR A 39 -7.75 4.06 39.28
CA TYR A 39 -8.33 3.83 40.60
C TYR A 39 -9.22 5.01 41.00
N THR A 40 -8.70 6.24 40.92
CA THR A 40 -9.49 7.45 41.22
C THR A 40 -10.74 7.52 40.36
N HIS A 41 -10.64 7.25 39.05
CA HIS A 41 -11.77 7.21 38.13
C HIS A 41 -12.80 6.15 38.50
N SER A 42 -12.37 4.98 38.96
CA SER A 42 -13.30 3.92 39.39
C SER A 42 -14.13 4.32 40.61
N VAL A 43 -13.53 5.05 41.55
CA VAL A 43 -14.19 5.49 42.78
C VAL A 43 -15.04 6.73 42.51
N SER A 44 -14.56 7.68 41.71
CA SER A 44 -15.25 8.95 41.46
C SER A 44 -16.45 8.80 40.53
N GLU A 45 -16.34 7.98 39.48
CA GLU A 45 -17.38 7.82 38.46
C GLU A 45 -18.18 6.51 38.63
N GLY A 46 -17.83 5.65 39.58
CA GLY A 46 -18.47 4.33 39.76
C GLY A 46 -18.23 3.37 38.57
N HIS A 47 -17.13 3.57 37.84
CA HIS A 47 -16.77 2.74 36.70
C HIS A 47 -15.77 1.66 37.11
N HIS A 48 -16.22 0.42 37.26
CA HIS A 48 -15.40 -0.59 37.93
C HIS A 48 -14.59 -1.53 37.02
N VAL A 49 -14.89 -1.60 35.73
CA VAL A 49 -14.27 -2.59 34.83
C VAL A 49 -13.25 -1.94 33.90
N PHE A 50 -12.02 -2.45 33.92
CA PHE A 50 -10.89 -1.93 33.15
C PHE A 50 -10.15 -3.01 32.38
N LEU A 51 -9.62 -2.67 31.20
CA LEU A 51 -8.77 -3.52 30.37
C LEU A 51 -7.36 -2.93 30.31
N ASN A 52 -6.35 -3.70 30.70
CA ASN A 52 -4.95 -3.31 30.49
C ASN A 52 -4.60 -3.40 29.00
N LEU A 53 -4.16 -2.29 28.39
CA LEU A 53 -3.93 -2.18 26.95
C LEU A 53 -2.62 -2.83 26.46
N GLU A 54 -1.77 -3.28 27.38
CA GLU A 54 -0.48 -3.96 27.10
C GLU A 54 -0.58 -5.47 27.36
N THR A 55 -1.12 -5.86 28.52
CA THR A 55 -1.24 -7.28 28.91
C THR A 55 -2.53 -7.93 28.40
N HIS A 56 -3.50 -7.12 27.95
CA HIS A 56 -4.83 -7.54 27.50
C HIS A 56 -5.63 -8.29 28.58
N ARG A 57 -5.37 -8.00 29.86
CA ARG A 57 -6.07 -8.56 31.02
C ARG A 57 -7.08 -7.57 31.58
N PHE A 58 -8.19 -8.10 32.11
CA PHE A 58 -9.26 -7.31 32.70
C PHE A 58 -9.11 -7.23 34.21
N TYR A 59 -9.46 -6.09 34.79
CA TYR A 59 -9.37 -5.84 36.22
C TYR A 59 -10.63 -5.12 36.70
N CYS A 60 -11.09 -5.49 37.89
CA CYS A 60 -12.08 -4.74 38.65
C CYS A 60 -11.35 -3.75 39.57
N LEU A 61 -11.68 -2.46 39.49
CA LEU A 61 -11.21 -1.43 40.41
C LEU A 61 -12.42 -0.80 41.13
N PRO A 62 -12.31 -0.43 42.41
CA PRO A 62 -11.08 -0.33 43.21
C PRO A 62 -10.57 -1.65 43.83
N ASP A 63 -11.33 -2.74 43.73
CA ASP A 63 -11.04 -4.01 44.45
C ASP A 63 -9.76 -4.74 43.98
N ASP A 64 -9.20 -4.35 42.84
CA ASP A 64 -7.93 -4.81 42.25
C ASP A 64 -7.80 -6.34 42.07
N TYR A 65 -8.84 -6.97 41.53
CA TYR A 65 -8.80 -8.39 41.11
C TYR A 65 -8.92 -8.54 39.59
N GLU A 66 -8.27 -9.59 39.05
CA GLU A 66 -8.33 -9.94 37.63
C GLU A 66 -9.68 -10.59 37.30
N ILE A 67 -10.33 -10.12 36.23
CA ILE A 67 -11.58 -10.68 35.71
C ILE A 67 -11.23 -11.65 34.59
N ILE A 68 -11.59 -12.93 34.77
CA ILE A 68 -11.38 -13.98 33.77
C ILE A 68 -12.76 -14.44 33.28
N ASP A 69 -13.19 -13.89 32.15
CA ASP A 69 -14.50 -14.19 31.58
C ASP A 69 -14.41 -14.26 30.04
N GLY A 70 -14.94 -15.35 29.47
CA GLY A 70 -14.93 -15.58 28.01
C GLY A 70 -15.82 -14.60 27.24
N SER A 71 -16.80 -13.97 27.91
CA SER A 71 -17.66 -12.95 27.29
C SER A 71 -16.90 -11.66 26.92
N LEU A 72 -15.70 -11.44 27.48
CA LEU A 72 -14.87 -10.27 27.22
C LEU A 72 -13.80 -10.52 26.13
N GLU A 73 -13.76 -11.73 25.56
CA GLU A 73 -12.78 -12.09 24.53
C GLU A 73 -12.95 -11.28 23.24
N ASP A 74 -14.17 -10.86 22.90
CA ASP A 74 -14.43 -10.01 21.73
C ASP A 74 -13.79 -8.62 21.88
N ILE A 75 -13.74 -8.07 23.09
CA ILE A 75 -13.07 -6.81 23.40
C ILE A 75 -11.55 -6.94 23.23
N THR A 76 -10.93 -8.02 23.72
CA THR A 76 -9.49 -8.25 23.52
C THR A 76 -9.16 -8.50 22.06
N TYR A 77 -10.04 -9.22 21.35
CA TYR A 77 -9.92 -9.46 19.92
C TYR A 77 -10.06 -8.16 19.12
N LEU A 78 -10.95 -7.24 19.52
CA LEU A 78 -11.05 -5.92 18.91
C LEU A 78 -9.79 -5.07 19.12
N LEU A 79 -9.21 -5.11 20.32
CA LEU A 79 -7.98 -4.38 20.66
C LEU A 79 -6.79 -4.87 19.83
N ASN A 80 -6.64 -6.18 19.65
CA ASN A 80 -5.53 -6.77 18.92
C ASN A 80 -5.97 -8.03 18.16
N PRO A 81 -6.56 -7.87 16.95
CA PRO A 81 -7.06 -9.01 16.19
C PRO A 81 -5.93 -9.97 15.83
N THR A 82 -6.20 -11.26 16.01
CA THR A 82 -5.28 -12.36 15.68
C THR A 82 -5.91 -13.27 14.63
N PHE A 83 -5.07 -13.84 13.77
CA PHE A 83 -5.50 -14.70 12.68
C PHE A 83 -4.65 -15.96 12.65
N THR A 84 -5.31 -17.11 12.60
CA THR A 84 -4.68 -18.41 12.40
C THR A 84 -4.35 -18.62 10.91
N SER A 85 -3.38 -19.50 10.62
CA SER A 85 -3.01 -19.80 9.23
C SER A 85 -4.18 -20.39 8.41
N ALA A 86 -5.08 -21.12 9.06
CA ALA A 86 -6.29 -21.66 8.44
C ALA A 86 -7.27 -20.54 8.07
N GLU A 87 -7.53 -19.60 8.98
CA GLU A 87 -8.37 -18.43 8.71
C GLU A 87 -7.82 -17.61 7.54
N ILE A 88 -6.52 -17.28 7.57
CA ILE A 88 -5.86 -16.49 6.52
C ILE A 88 -6.03 -17.15 5.15
N SER A 89 -5.85 -18.46 5.07
CA SER A 89 -5.99 -19.21 3.81
C SER A 89 -7.42 -19.21 3.27
N SER A 90 -8.42 -19.10 4.15
CA SER A 90 -9.84 -19.08 3.78
C SER A 90 -10.37 -17.70 3.38
N LEU A 91 -9.64 -16.61 3.70
CA LEU A 91 -10.09 -15.23 3.49
C LEU A 91 -10.43 -14.91 2.03
N ASP A 92 -9.67 -15.46 1.07
CA ASP A 92 -9.90 -15.19 -0.36
C ASP A 92 -11.11 -15.95 -0.95
N THR A 93 -11.61 -16.95 -0.23
CA THR A 93 -12.78 -17.76 -0.62
C THR A 93 -14.04 -17.41 0.15
N ASN A 94 -13.89 -16.73 1.29
CA ASN A 94 -14.99 -16.44 2.19
C ASN A 94 -15.71 -15.15 1.78
N ASN A 95 -16.83 -15.29 1.09
CA ASN A 95 -17.69 -14.18 0.69
C ASN A 95 -18.86 -13.93 1.66
N ARG A 96 -18.75 -14.36 2.92
CA ARG A 96 -19.81 -14.17 3.91
C ARG A 96 -19.72 -12.78 4.55
N MET A 97 -20.85 -12.08 4.60
CA MET A 97 -20.97 -10.87 5.41
C MET A 97 -20.92 -11.22 6.90
N VAL A 98 -20.15 -10.45 7.65
CA VAL A 98 -20.06 -10.50 9.11
C VAL A 98 -20.86 -9.35 9.70
N ARG A 99 -21.30 -9.52 10.96
CA ARG A 99 -22.10 -8.52 11.67
C ARG A 99 -21.27 -7.83 12.72
N ALA A 100 -21.23 -6.52 12.70
CA ALA A 100 -20.62 -5.71 13.73
C ALA A 100 -21.52 -5.62 14.97
N TYR A 101 -20.95 -5.24 16.12
CA TYR A 101 -21.70 -5.08 17.37
C TYR A 101 -22.86 -4.08 17.25
N ASN A 102 -22.69 -3.00 16.48
CA ASN A 102 -23.74 -2.02 16.19
C ASN A 102 -24.90 -2.55 15.31
N GLY A 103 -24.89 -3.83 14.95
CA GLY A 103 -25.92 -4.49 14.16
C GLY A 103 -25.73 -4.41 12.65
N LEU A 104 -24.82 -3.57 12.15
CA LEU A 104 -24.54 -3.41 10.73
C LEU A 104 -23.71 -4.57 10.18
N THR A 105 -23.98 -4.97 8.94
CA THR A 105 -23.23 -6.02 8.25
C THR A 105 -22.15 -5.44 7.35
N TYR A 106 -21.00 -6.11 7.26
CA TYR A 106 -19.88 -5.72 6.40
C TYR A 106 -19.15 -6.95 5.85
N TYR A 107 -18.35 -6.75 4.79
CA TYR A 107 -17.42 -7.78 4.31
C TYR A 107 -16.04 -7.56 4.94
N GLN A 108 -15.39 -8.64 5.36
CA GLN A 108 -14.03 -8.57 5.91
C GLN A 108 -13.08 -7.92 4.89
N GLY A 109 -12.26 -6.97 5.34
CA GLY A 109 -11.39 -6.17 4.47
C GLY A 109 -12.09 -4.99 3.77
N VAL A 110 -13.41 -5.06 3.53
CA VAL A 110 -14.20 -3.97 2.93
C VAL A 110 -14.84 -3.13 4.03
N VAL A 111 -13.99 -2.42 4.76
CA VAL A 111 -14.34 -1.60 5.93
C VAL A 111 -13.93 -0.15 5.65
N GLY A 112 -14.75 0.83 6.03
CA GLY A 112 -14.42 2.24 5.82
C GLY A 112 -13.19 2.66 6.64
N LEU A 113 -12.34 3.53 6.09
CA LEU A 113 -11.30 4.22 6.86
C LEU A 113 -11.76 5.63 7.22
N ASN A 114 -11.62 6.03 8.48
CA ASN A 114 -12.00 7.39 8.88
C ASN A 114 -11.18 8.44 8.13
N ASN A 115 -11.86 9.48 7.65
CA ASN A 115 -11.23 10.71 7.22
C ASN A 115 -11.12 11.65 8.43
N ILE A 116 -9.92 11.91 8.89
CA ILE A 116 -9.65 12.79 10.04
C ILE A 116 -9.71 14.24 9.56
N LYS A 117 -9.01 14.53 8.45
CA LYS A 117 -9.07 15.82 7.74
C LYS A 117 -8.86 15.61 6.23
N ALA A 118 -7.61 15.42 5.83
CA ALA A 118 -7.19 15.38 4.42
C ALA A 118 -6.31 14.14 4.13
N ASN A 119 -6.65 12.99 4.73
CA ASN A 119 -5.89 11.73 4.63
C ASN A 119 -6.51 10.71 3.67
N ASP A 120 -7.45 11.13 2.83
CA ASP A 120 -8.07 10.34 1.78
C ASP A 120 -7.04 9.74 0.80
N TYR A 121 -6.00 10.50 0.43
CA TYR A 121 -4.90 10.01 -0.40
C TYR A 121 -4.18 8.81 0.22
N CYS A 122 -4.01 8.79 1.56
CA CYS A 122 -3.48 7.64 2.29
C CYS A 122 -4.50 6.50 2.30
N ASN A 123 -5.77 6.80 2.64
CA ASN A 123 -6.81 5.78 2.81
C ASN A 123 -7.00 4.93 1.56
N VAL A 124 -7.00 5.55 0.36
CA VAL A 124 -7.13 4.83 -0.92
C VAL A 124 -5.96 3.86 -1.12
N ILE A 125 -4.73 4.28 -0.81
CA ILE A 125 -3.54 3.43 -0.93
C ILE A 125 -3.57 2.30 0.10
N LEU A 126 -3.98 2.58 1.34
CA LEU A 126 -4.07 1.57 2.40
C LEU A 126 -5.11 0.51 2.07
N GLN A 127 -6.27 0.90 1.57
CA GLN A 127 -7.30 -0.03 1.09
C GLN A 127 -6.77 -0.90 -0.05
N MET A 128 -6.10 -0.29 -1.03
CA MET A 128 -5.50 -1.04 -2.14
C MET A 128 -4.49 -2.08 -1.63
N LEU A 129 -3.55 -1.68 -0.78
CA LEU A 129 -2.51 -2.57 -0.26
C LEU A 129 -3.07 -3.66 0.66
N ALA A 130 -4.11 -3.37 1.43
CA ALA A 130 -4.81 -4.33 2.29
C ALA A 130 -5.46 -5.48 1.51
N HIS A 131 -5.72 -5.29 0.21
CA HIS A 131 -6.33 -6.30 -0.67
C HIS A 131 -5.32 -7.00 -1.59
N VAL A 132 -4.02 -6.76 -1.42
CA VAL A 132 -2.95 -7.53 -2.06
C VAL A 132 -2.70 -8.77 -1.20
N SER A 133 -3.26 -9.94 -1.57
CA SER A 133 -3.28 -11.14 -0.70
C SER A 133 -1.92 -11.50 -0.08
N PRO A 134 -0.80 -11.56 -0.84
CA PRO A 134 0.49 -11.90 -0.23
C PRO A 134 0.99 -10.88 0.80
N LEU A 135 0.63 -9.61 0.63
CA LEU A 135 0.97 -8.54 1.56
C LEU A 135 0.07 -8.60 2.79
N ARG A 136 -1.25 -8.71 2.57
CA ARG A 136 -2.26 -8.93 3.60
C ARG A 136 -1.87 -10.08 4.52
N ASP A 137 -1.68 -11.27 3.96
CA ASP A 137 -1.44 -12.51 4.72
C ASP A 137 -0.17 -12.42 5.57
N TYR A 138 0.85 -11.72 5.05
CA TYR A 138 2.08 -11.46 5.80
C TYR A 138 1.82 -10.56 7.02
N PHE A 139 1.01 -9.51 6.86
CA PHE A 139 0.71 -8.54 7.92
C PHE A 139 -0.38 -8.99 8.89
N LEU A 140 -1.23 -9.95 8.52
CA LEU A 140 -2.20 -10.56 9.42
C LEU A 140 -1.54 -11.43 10.50
N ASN A 141 -0.39 -12.03 10.19
CA ASN A 141 0.39 -12.80 11.16
C ASN A 141 1.53 -11.95 11.75
N ALA A 142 1.30 -11.42 12.96
CA ALA A 142 2.26 -10.58 13.67
C ALA A 142 3.63 -11.25 13.89
N ALA A 143 3.70 -12.58 13.97
CA ALA A 143 4.97 -13.30 14.15
C ALA A 143 5.94 -13.08 12.98
N ASN A 144 5.43 -12.75 11.78
CA ASN A 144 6.24 -12.52 10.59
C ASN A 144 7.18 -11.31 10.70
N TYR A 145 6.80 -10.31 11.49
CA TYR A 145 7.50 -9.02 11.58
C TYR A 145 7.80 -8.57 13.03
N ARG A 146 7.29 -9.28 14.06
CA ARG A 146 7.58 -8.96 15.47
C ARG A 146 9.05 -9.17 15.87
N GLY A 147 9.72 -10.16 15.27
CA GLY A 147 11.12 -10.51 15.58
C GLY A 147 12.18 -9.76 14.75
N MET A 148 11.82 -8.68 14.07
CA MET A 148 12.79 -7.90 13.30
C MET A 148 13.77 -7.18 14.24
N SER A 149 15.07 -7.28 13.97
CA SER A 149 16.11 -6.63 14.79
C SER A 149 15.88 -5.11 14.83
N THR A 150 15.92 -4.55 16.03
CA THR A 150 15.82 -3.11 16.34
C THR A 150 16.98 -2.25 15.79
N THR A 151 17.86 -2.83 14.94
CA THR A 151 18.93 -2.09 14.25
C THR A 151 18.43 -1.28 13.04
N SER A 152 17.22 -1.54 12.53
CA SER A 152 16.50 -0.54 11.73
C SER A 152 16.13 0.63 12.64
N SER A 153 16.30 1.88 12.21
CA SER A 153 15.86 3.05 12.98
C SER A 153 14.47 2.79 13.58
N ASP A 154 14.35 2.93 14.89
CA ASP A 154 13.16 2.56 15.70
C ASP A 154 11.83 2.96 15.04
N GLN A 155 11.85 4.12 14.39
CA GLN A 155 10.76 4.67 13.59
C GLN A 155 10.26 3.75 12.46
N MET A 156 11.14 3.15 11.67
CA MET A 156 10.74 2.26 10.57
C MET A 156 10.12 0.97 11.09
N HIS A 157 10.56 0.48 12.26
CA HIS A 157 9.95 -0.67 12.90
C HIS A 157 8.52 -0.35 13.34
N LEU A 158 8.33 0.82 13.96
CA LEU A 158 7.02 1.33 14.33
C LEU A 158 6.08 1.41 13.10
N LEU A 159 6.56 1.89 11.95
CA LEU A 159 5.76 1.93 10.72
C LEU A 159 5.23 0.55 10.32
N VAL A 160 6.09 -0.47 10.34
CA VAL A 160 5.70 -1.85 9.98
C VAL A 160 4.71 -2.42 10.99
N GLN A 161 4.93 -2.18 12.29
CA GLN A 161 4.03 -2.62 13.35
C GLN A 161 2.64 -2.00 13.19
N ARG A 162 2.56 -0.67 13.04
CA ARG A 162 1.30 0.06 12.88
C ARG A 162 0.59 -0.29 11.57
N PHE A 163 1.33 -0.54 10.50
CA PHE A 163 0.75 -1.04 9.26
C PHE A 163 0.09 -2.42 9.49
N GLY A 164 0.80 -3.35 10.14
CA GLY A 164 0.25 -4.68 10.45
C GLY A 164 -0.95 -4.66 11.39
N GLU A 165 -0.96 -3.78 12.40
CA GLU A 165 -2.13 -3.53 13.24
C GLU A 165 -3.33 -3.04 12.43
N LEU A 166 -3.12 -2.07 11.54
CA LEU A 166 -4.18 -1.54 10.69
C LEU A 166 -4.75 -2.63 9.76
N ILE A 167 -3.90 -3.44 9.13
CA ILE A 167 -4.35 -4.55 8.27
C ILE A 167 -5.20 -5.55 9.08
N ARG A 168 -4.78 -5.89 10.30
CA ARG A 168 -5.53 -6.80 11.18
C ARG A 168 -6.89 -6.23 11.60
N LYS A 169 -6.97 -4.93 11.86
CA LYS A 169 -8.24 -4.24 12.17
C LYS A 169 -9.18 -4.17 10.96
N LEU A 170 -8.66 -3.91 9.76
CA LEU A 170 -9.45 -3.89 8.52
C LEU A 170 -10.06 -5.26 8.19
N TRP A 171 -9.32 -6.33 8.44
CA TRP A 171 -9.75 -7.70 8.18
C TRP A 171 -10.40 -8.39 9.39
N ASN A 172 -10.65 -7.66 10.48
CA ASN A 172 -11.27 -8.21 11.68
C ASN A 172 -12.72 -8.65 11.38
N PRO A 173 -13.09 -9.93 11.57
CA PRO A 173 -14.45 -10.43 11.39
C PRO A 173 -15.43 -10.05 12.51
N ARG A 174 -14.93 -9.51 13.62
CA ARG A 174 -15.67 -9.21 14.86
C ARG A 174 -15.51 -7.75 15.27
N ASN A 175 -15.61 -6.82 14.33
CA ASN A 175 -15.51 -5.39 14.64
C ASN A 175 -16.76 -4.89 15.37
N PHE A 176 -16.59 -3.91 16.26
CA PHE A 176 -17.74 -3.26 16.92
C PHE A 176 -18.42 -2.21 16.03
N LYS A 177 -17.68 -1.69 15.04
CA LYS A 177 -18.08 -0.67 14.07
C LYS A 177 -17.64 -1.05 12.65
N THR A 178 -18.36 -0.55 11.65
CA THR A 178 -18.08 -0.82 10.22
C THR A 178 -17.04 0.13 9.60
N HIS A 179 -16.24 0.78 10.45
CA HIS A 179 -15.15 1.65 10.04
C HIS A 179 -13.99 1.56 11.04
N VAL A 180 -12.76 1.80 10.57
CA VAL A 180 -11.52 1.77 11.37
C VAL A 180 -10.81 3.11 11.20
N SER A 181 -10.33 3.68 12.30
CA SER A 181 -9.53 4.89 12.23
C SER A 181 -8.06 4.55 11.96
N PRO A 182 -7.44 5.08 10.89
CA PRO A 182 -6.01 4.86 10.61
C PRO A 182 -5.09 5.77 11.43
N HIS A 183 -5.58 6.43 12.49
CA HIS A 183 -4.88 7.49 13.20
C HIS A 183 -3.47 7.08 13.69
N GLU A 184 -3.34 5.97 14.42
CA GLU A 184 -2.03 5.50 14.90
C GLU A 184 -1.04 5.22 13.76
N PHE A 185 -1.52 4.68 12.64
CA PHE A 185 -0.68 4.46 11.46
C PHE A 185 -0.28 5.79 10.81
N LEU A 186 -1.19 6.75 10.69
CA LEU A 186 -0.90 8.07 10.13
C LEU A 186 0.10 8.84 11.00
N GLN A 187 0.05 8.72 12.32
CA GLN A 187 1.08 9.27 13.22
C GLN A 187 2.45 8.65 12.92
N ALA A 188 2.52 7.33 12.76
CA ALA A 188 3.77 6.65 12.38
C ALA A 188 4.25 7.11 11.01
N VAL A 189 3.36 7.32 10.04
CA VAL A 189 3.70 7.88 8.71
C VAL A 189 4.29 9.28 8.82
N VAL A 190 3.66 10.18 9.57
CA VAL A 190 4.16 11.56 9.77
C VAL A 190 5.57 11.54 10.36
N LEU A 191 5.79 10.70 11.37
CA LEU A 191 7.07 10.58 12.05
C LEU A 191 8.16 10.00 11.13
N CYS A 192 7.84 8.91 10.44
CA CYS A 192 8.76 8.20 9.53
C CYS A 192 9.09 9.00 8.27
N SER A 193 8.14 9.75 7.76
CA SER A 193 8.29 10.58 6.55
C SER A 193 8.90 11.96 6.85
N ARG A 194 9.24 12.24 8.12
CA ARG A 194 9.74 13.55 8.57
C ARG A 194 8.78 14.68 8.19
N LYS A 195 7.48 14.49 8.48
CA LYS A 195 6.37 15.41 8.18
C LYS A 195 6.11 15.66 6.69
N ARG A 196 6.66 14.85 5.78
CA ARG A 196 6.33 14.95 4.34
C ARG A 196 4.88 14.59 4.06
N PHE A 197 4.36 13.55 4.70
CA PHE A 197 2.97 13.10 4.52
C PHE A 197 2.18 13.38 5.79
N GLN A 198 1.51 14.53 5.81
CA GLN A 198 0.63 14.93 6.91
C GLN A 198 -0.79 14.45 6.66
N PHE A 199 -1.56 14.21 7.73
CA PHE A 199 -2.99 13.90 7.62
C PHE A 199 -3.88 15.14 7.74
N THR A 200 -3.28 16.30 8.05
CA THR A 200 -3.92 17.62 8.09
C THR A 200 -3.92 18.33 6.75
N GLU A 201 -3.00 17.95 5.85
CA GLU A 201 -2.81 18.53 4.53
C GLU A 201 -2.94 17.44 3.46
N GLN A 202 -3.53 17.78 2.33
CA GLN A 202 -3.77 16.83 1.24
C GLN A 202 -2.47 16.54 0.49
N GLY A 203 -2.12 15.26 0.36
CA GLY A 203 -0.91 14.79 -0.30
C GLY A 203 -1.17 14.09 -1.63
N ASP A 204 -0.11 13.84 -2.40
CA ASP A 204 -0.20 13.03 -3.62
C ASP A 204 -0.19 11.52 -3.27
N ALA A 205 -1.24 10.80 -3.64
CA ALA A 205 -1.41 9.37 -3.37
C ALA A 205 -0.28 8.51 -3.98
N VAL A 206 0.29 8.91 -5.10
CA VAL A 206 1.35 8.16 -5.81
C VAL A 206 2.69 8.40 -5.16
N GLU A 207 2.97 9.63 -4.74
CA GLU A 207 4.15 9.90 -3.93
C GLU A 207 4.10 9.14 -2.62
N PHE A 208 2.94 9.12 -1.97
CA PHE A 208 2.71 8.35 -0.74
C PHE A 208 2.90 6.85 -0.98
N LEU A 209 2.29 6.28 -2.02
CA LEU A 209 2.47 4.88 -2.42
C LEU A 209 3.95 4.53 -2.63
N SER A 210 4.64 5.37 -3.41
CA SER A 210 6.06 5.18 -3.73
C SER A 210 6.90 5.17 -2.47
N TRP A 211 6.68 6.14 -1.58
CA TRP A 211 7.39 6.22 -0.33
C TRP A 211 7.07 5.03 0.57
N LEU A 212 5.79 4.69 0.75
CA LEU A 212 5.35 3.63 1.65
C LEU A 212 5.91 2.27 1.23
N LEU A 213 5.84 1.92 -0.06
CA LEU A 213 6.39 0.66 -0.55
C LEU A 213 7.91 0.57 -0.37
N ASN A 214 8.63 1.66 -0.63
CA ASN A 214 10.08 1.70 -0.40
C ASN A 214 10.42 1.63 1.10
N ALA A 215 9.67 2.34 1.95
CA ALA A 215 9.87 2.33 3.40
C ALA A 215 9.62 0.94 3.99
N LEU A 216 8.52 0.28 3.59
CA LEU A 216 8.22 -1.09 4.00
C LEU A 216 9.25 -2.10 3.44
N ASP A 217 9.64 -1.99 2.17
CA ASP A 217 10.66 -2.87 1.59
C ASP A 217 12.00 -2.73 2.31
N LEU A 218 12.40 -1.50 2.67
CA LEU A 218 13.62 -1.23 3.43
C LEU A 218 13.54 -1.75 4.86
N ALA A 219 12.42 -1.50 5.55
CA ALA A 219 12.21 -1.89 6.94
C ALA A 219 12.12 -3.42 7.13
N LEU A 220 11.50 -4.11 6.18
CA LEU A 220 11.38 -5.57 6.18
C LEU A 220 12.64 -6.28 5.69
N HIS A 221 13.61 -5.56 5.15
CA HIS A 221 14.87 -6.14 4.72
C HIS A 221 15.68 -6.60 5.94
N ARG A 222 15.71 -7.91 6.20
CA ARG A 222 16.52 -8.47 7.29
C ARG A 222 18.00 -8.20 7.00
N LYS A 223 18.59 -7.23 7.68
CA LYS A 223 20.05 -7.16 7.81
C LYS A 223 20.46 -8.38 8.63
N ARG A 224 21.08 -9.38 7.99
CA ARG A 224 21.67 -10.52 8.72
C ARG A 224 22.72 -9.97 9.69
N LEU A 225 22.42 -9.95 10.99
CA LEU A 225 23.47 -9.95 11.99
C LEU A 225 24.11 -11.34 11.97
N SER A 226 25.42 -11.38 11.70
CA SER A 226 26.33 -12.52 11.82
C SER A 226 25.97 -13.80 11.04
N THR A 227 26.50 -13.92 9.82
CA THR A 227 27.39 -15.01 9.40
C THR A 227 27.90 -14.67 8.00
N LYS A 228 29.21 -14.78 7.80
CA LYS A 228 29.98 -14.32 6.63
C LYS A 228 29.19 -14.45 5.31
N PRO A 229 29.00 -13.36 4.54
CA PRO A 229 28.39 -13.47 3.23
C PRO A 229 29.34 -14.27 2.34
N GLY A 230 28.96 -15.50 1.99
CA GLY A 230 29.57 -16.19 0.87
C GLY A 230 29.37 -15.35 -0.41
N PRO A 231 30.29 -15.39 -1.39
CA PRO A 231 30.31 -14.51 -2.56
C PRO A 231 29.10 -14.66 -3.52
N LYS A 232 28.06 -15.42 -3.17
CA LYS A 232 26.87 -15.71 -3.99
C LYS A 232 25.54 -15.66 -3.22
N ALA A 233 25.46 -15.03 -2.04
CA ALA A 233 24.17 -14.90 -1.35
C ALA A 233 23.33 -13.76 -1.96
N THR A 234 22.38 -14.10 -2.83
CA THR A 234 21.38 -13.12 -3.29
C THR A 234 20.57 -12.62 -2.08
N PRO A 235 20.38 -11.30 -1.91
CA PRO A 235 19.57 -10.78 -0.81
C PRO A 235 18.14 -11.34 -0.90
N GLU A 236 17.64 -11.87 0.22
CA GLU A 236 16.30 -12.42 0.31
C GLU A 236 15.27 -11.33 -0.02
N ARG A 237 14.33 -11.64 -0.92
CA ARG A 237 13.31 -10.67 -1.33
C ARG A 237 12.28 -10.55 -0.23
N THR A 238 11.98 -9.31 0.18
CA THR A 238 10.88 -9.05 1.11
C THR A 238 9.53 -9.45 0.51
N VAL A 239 8.49 -9.52 1.33
CA VAL A 239 7.11 -9.73 0.85
C VAL A 239 6.69 -8.66 -0.17
N VAL A 240 7.07 -7.40 0.06
CA VAL A 240 6.76 -6.27 -0.83
C VAL A 240 7.44 -6.46 -2.18
N SER A 241 8.75 -6.77 -2.16
CA SER A 241 9.51 -7.06 -3.37
C SER A 241 9.01 -8.32 -4.10
N ARG A 242 8.52 -9.34 -3.40
CA ARG A 242 7.99 -10.55 -4.01
C ARG A 242 6.62 -10.33 -4.66
N ALA A 243 5.77 -9.50 -4.04
CA ALA A 243 4.40 -9.28 -4.50
C ALA A 243 4.29 -8.24 -5.62
N LEU A 244 5.04 -7.14 -5.52
CA LEU A 244 4.79 -5.92 -6.31
C LEU A 244 5.96 -5.47 -7.19
N ARG A 245 7.15 -6.07 -7.08
CA ARG A 245 8.34 -5.59 -7.78
C ARG A 245 8.56 -6.28 -9.13
N GLY A 246 8.50 -5.49 -10.20
CA GLY A 246 8.87 -5.90 -11.56
C GLY A 246 10.26 -5.39 -11.96
N THR A 247 10.72 -5.82 -13.15
CA THR A 247 11.91 -5.27 -13.81
C THR A 247 11.57 -4.80 -15.23
N MET A 248 12.10 -3.65 -15.60
CA MET A 248 12.01 -3.10 -16.95
C MET A 248 13.38 -2.66 -17.44
N ARG A 249 13.59 -2.77 -18.74
CA ARG A 249 14.75 -2.24 -19.44
C ARG A 249 14.37 -0.92 -20.09
N ILE A 250 15.21 0.09 -19.89
CA ILE A 250 15.04 1.42 -20.44
C ILE A 250 16.18 1.64 -21.43
N HIS A 251 15.84 1.78 -22.70
CA HIS A 251 16.77 2.24 -23.72
C HIS A 251 16.63 3.76 -23.81
N SER A 252 17.74 4.49 -23.65
CA SER A 252 17.76 5.95 -23.73
C SER A 252 18.78 6.40 -24.77
N ARG A 253 18.36 7.27 -25.67
CA ARG A 253 19.21 7.89 -26.70
C ARG A 253 18.98 9.40 -26.67
N LYS A 254 20.04 10.18 -26.45
CA LYS A 254 19.96 11.65 -26.53
C LYS A 254 19.77 12.06 -27.99
N ILE A 255 18.86 12.98 -28.25
CA ILE A 255 18.58 13.51 -29.58
C ILE A 255 19.56 14.67 -29.83
N MET A 256 20.19 14.66 -31.00
CA MET A 256 21.05 15.76 -31.43
C MET A 256 20.20 17.01 -31.75
N PRO A 257 20.66 18.23 -31.44
CA PRO A 257 19.96 19.45 -31.78
C PRO A 257 19.67 19.55 -33.28
N VAL A 258 18.45 19.98 -33.64
CA VAL A 258 18.00 20.06 -35.03
C VAL A 258 18.86 21.06 -35.84
N ASN A 259 19.36 22.10 -35.18
CA ASN A 259 20.06 23.24 -35.77
C ASN A 259 21.50 22.95 -36.24
N MET A 260 22.02 21.73 -36.02
CA MET A 260 23.38 21.35 -36.40
C MET A 260 23.48 20.91 -37.87
N SER A 261 24.61 21.19 -38.52
CA SER A 261 24.88 20.74 -39.90
C SER A 261 24.99 19.21 -39.97
N GLU A 262 24.83 18.62 -41.15
CA GLU A 262 24.96 17.15 -41.30
C GLU A 262 26.37 16.64 -40.99
N GLU A 263 27.39 17.46 -41.23
CA GLU A 263 28.80 17.16 -40.92
C GLU A 263 29.05 17.16 -39.40
N GLU A 264 28.46 18.12 -38.68
CA GLU A 264 28.53 18.15 -37.22
C GLU A 264 27.71 17.01 -36.59
N LYS A 265 26.60 16.61 -37.20
CA LYS A 265 25.82 15.42 -36.78
C LYS A 265 26.59 14.12 -37.01
N ALA A 266 27.32 14.02 -38.12
CA ALA A 266 28.14 12.84 -38.43
C ALA A 266 29.32 12.70 -37.47
N THR A 267 30.00 13.81 -37.14
CA THR A 267 31.12 13.81 -36.18
C THR A 267 30.68 13.54 -34.74
N LEU A 268 29.47 13.95 -34.36
CA LEU A 268 28.90 13.66 -33.03
C LEU A 268 28.16 12.33 -32.92
N ALA A 269 27.93 11.62 -34.03
CA ALA A 269 27.26 10.31 -34.02
C ALA A 269 28.06 9.25 -33.24
N ASP A 270 29.39 9.34 -33.30
CA ASP A 270 30.31 8.45 -32.58
C ASP A 270 30.59 8.91 -31.14
N ASN A 271 30.04 10.05 -30.72
CA ASN A 271 30.19 10.53 -29.36
C ASN A 271 29.34 9.65 -28.41
N PRO A 272 29.94 9.07 -27.35
CA PRO A 272 29.23 8.23 -26.39
C PRO A 272 28.03 8.90 -25.73
N GLU A 273 27.96 10.24 -25.73
CA GLU A 273 26.81 11.00 -25.23
C GLU A 273 25.51 10.77 -26.05
N TYR A 274 25.62 10.57 -27.36
CA TYR A 274 24.49 10.35 -28.27
C TYR A 274 24.23 8.87 -28.58
N MET A 275 25.10 7.98 -28.10
CA MET A 275 24.94 6.54 -28.24
C MET A 275 23.76 6.00 -27.41
N PRO A 276 23.09 4.92 -27.89
CA PRO A 276 22.01 4.30 -27.14
C PRO A 276 22.56 3.63 -25.88
N SER A 277 22.09 4.10 -24.72
CA SER A 277 22.35 3.48 -23.43
C SER A 277 21.20 2.56 -23.02
N THR A 278 21.51 1.45 -22.36
CA THR A 278 20.52 0.49 -21.88
C THR A 278 20.70 0.28 -20.39
N VAL A 279 19.67 0.59 -19.61
CA VAL A 279 19.69 0.43 -18.15
C VAL A 279 18.54 -0.45 -17.70
N GLU A 280 18.83 -1.44 -16.86
CA GLU A 280 17.79 -2.25 -16.22
C GLU A 280 17.39 -1.63 -14.88
N THR A 281 16.09 -1.41 -14.70
CA THR A 281 15.52 -0.77 -13.52
C THR A 281 14.40 -1.61 -12.92
N LYS A 282 14.19 -1.47 -11.62
CA LYS A 282 13.11 -2.13 -10.89
C LYS A 282 11.99 -1.12 -10.65
N PHE A 283 10.74 -1.60 -10.69
CA PHE A 283 9.56 -0.75 -10.48
C PHE A 283 8.54 -1.41 -9.57
N PHE A 284 7.74 -0.59 -8.88
CA PHE A 284 6.58 -1.03 -8.11
C PHE A 284 5.26 -0.76 -8.83
N TYR A 285 5.23 0.27 -9.68
CA TYR A 285 4.07 0.66 -10.46
C TYR A 285 4.52 1.17 -11.83
N LEU A 286 3.63 1.09 -12.82
CA LEU A 286 3.85 1.62 -14.17
C LEU A 286 3.07 2.92 -14.34
N THR A 287 3.77 3.97 -14.75
CA THR A 287 3.13 5.25 -15.07
C THR A 287 2.64 5.25 -16.51
N CYS A 288 1.33 5.21 -16.66
CA CYS A 288 0.61 5.36 -17.93
C CYS A 288 0.33 6.85 -18.16
N ASP A 289 0.94 7.38 -19.23
CA ASP A 289 0.74 8.77 -19.62
C ASP A 289 -0.51 8.86 -20.50
N LEU A 290 -1.49 9.65 -20.06
CA LEU A 290 -2.70 9.89 -20.84
C LEU A 290 -2.37 10.84 -22.00
N PRO A 291 -3.00 10.67 -23.18
CA PRO A 291 -2.86 11.64 -24.25
C PRO A 291 -3.45 13.00 -23.81
N PRO A 292 -2.91 14.11 -24.34
CA PRO A 292 -3.44 15.43 -24.03
C PRO A 292 -4.92 15.51 -24.40
N PRO A 293 -5.76 16.20 -23.61
CA PRO A 293 -7.14 16.43 -23.98
C PRO A 293 -7.20 17.17 -25.33
N PRO A 294 -8.15 16.84 -26.21
CA PRO A 294 -8.33 17.60 -27.45
C PRO A 294 -8.61 19.06 -27.11
N LEU A 295 -7.86 19.98 -27.74
CA LEU A 295 -7.97 21.42 -27.50
C LEU A 295 -9.28 22.02 -28.07
N TYR A 296 -9.95 21.29 -28.96
CA TYR A 296 -11.14 21.72 -29.66
C TYR A 296 -12.33 20.84 -29.26
N LEU A 297 -13.47 21.49 -29.01
CA LEU A 297 -14.77 20.83 -28.87
C LEU A 297 -15.26 20.47 -30.28
N ASP A 298 -15.89 19.30 -30.42
CA ASP A 298 -16.53 18.90 -31.67
C ASP A 298 -17.64 19.90 -32.09
N GLU A 299 -17.98 19.95 -33.38
CA GLU A 299 -18.98 20.90 -33.96
C GLU A 299 -20.33 20.89 -33.23
N TYR A 300 -20.65 19.79 -32.52
CA TYR A 300 -21.90 19.59 -31.80
C TYR A 300 -21.93 20.11 -30.36
N LYS A 301 -20.86 20.74 -29.84
CA LYS A 301 -20.79 21.30 -28.46
C LYS A 301 -21.14 20.32 -27.33
N GLU A 302 -21.25 19.03 -27.60
CA GLU A 302 -21.25 18.02 -26.56
C GLU A 302 -19.80 17.81 -26.12
N SER A 303 -19.50 18.06 -24.85
CA SER A 303 -18.19 17.77 -24.26
C SER A 303 -17.97 16.25 -24.28
N ILE A 304 -17.50 15.71 -25.41
CA ILE A 304 -17.13 14.31 -25.51
C ILE A 304 -15.91 14.11 -24.61
N ILE A 305 -16.13 13.47 -23.45
CA ILE A 305 -15.02 13.10 -22.56
C ILE A 305 -14.12 12.15 -23.35
N PRO A 306 -12.83 12.49 -23.56
CA PRO A 306 -11.94 11.67 -24.38
C PRO A 306 -11.79 10.27 -23.78
N GLN A 307 -11.73 9.25 -24.63
CA GLN A 307 -11.60 7.85 -24.20
C GLN A 307 -10.37 7.20 -24.84
N VAL A 308 -9.66 6.38 -24.07
CA VAL A 308 -8.45 5.67 -24.53
C VAL A 308 -8.45 4.24 -24.02
N SER A 309 -8.07 3.29 -24.87
CA SER A 309 -7.92 1.90 -24.45
C SER A 309 -6.68 1.69 -23.59
N LEU A 310 -6.76 0.80 -22.60
CA LEU A 310 -5.61 0.44 -21.77
C LEU A 310 -4.46 -0.16 -22.59
N SER A 311 -4.77 -0.94 -23.62
CA SER A 311 -3.78 -1.50 -24.56
C SER A 311 -2.93 -0.41 -25.23
N THR A 312 -3.54 0.71 -25.62
CA THR A 312 -2.81 1.85 -26.19
C THR A 312 -1.84 2.46 -25.18
N LEU A 313 -2.23 2.56 -23.91
CA LEU A 313 -1.34 3.09 -22.85
C LEU A 313 -0.20 2.12 -22.53
N LEU A 314 -0.47 0.81 -22.57
CA LEU A 314 0.53 -0.23 -22.33
C LEU A 314 1.51 -0.42 -23.49
N ALA A 315 1.16 0.04 -24.71
CA ALA A 315 2.07 0.04 -25.85
C ALA A 315 3.37 0.81 -25.55
N LYS A 316 3.37 1.77 -24.62
CA LYS A 316 4.58 2.43 -24.10
C LYS A 316 5.67 1.45 -23.62
N PHE A 317 5.28 0.26 -23.15
CA PHE A 317 6.16 -0.70 -22.48
C PHE A 317 6.49 -1.94 -23.33
N ASN A 318 6.17 -1.93 -24.63
CA ASN A 318 6.35 -3.06 -25.55
C ASN A 318 7.77 -3.18 -26.14
N GLY A 319 8.68 -2.28 -25.80
CA GLY A 319 10.04 -2.28 -26.35
C GLY A 319 10.17 -1.77 -27.79
N THR A 320 9.10 -1.25 -28.42
CA THR A 320 9.12 -0.65 -29.76
C THR A 320 8.76 0.83 -29.75
N THR A 321 7.77 1.25 -28.96
CA THR A 321 7.33 2.64 -28.90
C THR A 321 8.39 3.53 -28.25
N GLU A 322 8.93 4.46 -29.02
CA GLU A 322 9.84 5.49 -28.51
C GLU A 322 9.04 6.73 -28.06
N LYS A 323 9.45 7.31 -26.95
CA LYS A 323 8.87 8.53 -26.41
C LYS A 323 9.93 9.59 -26.17
N GLU A 324 9.69 10.79 -26.69
CA GLU A 324 10.54 11.94 -26.44
C GLU A 324 10.30 12.51 -25.04
N TYR A 325 11.38 12.67 -24.28
CA TYR A 325 11.42 13.38 -23.01
C TYR A 325 12.26 14.64 -23.18
N LYS A 326 11.58 15.80 -23.18
CA LYS A 326 12.23 17.11 -23.26
C LYS A 326 12.62 17.59 -21.87
N THR A 327 13.91 17.84 -21.68
CA THR A 327 14.48 18.58 -20.55
C THR A 327 14.79 20.01 -21.01
N HIS A 328 15.04 20.95 -20.09
CA HIS A 328 15.31 22.35 -20.42
C HIS A 328 16.44 22.58 -21.45
N ARG A 329 17.36 21.62 -21.61
CA ARG A 329 18.50 21.73 -22.55
C ARG A 329 18.60 20.59 -23.56
N ASP A 330 17.99 19.44 -23.26
CA ASP A 330 18.21 18.20 -24.00
C ASP A 330 16.89 17.47 -24.25
N SER A 331 16.74 16.92 -25.46
CA SER A 331 15.70 15.93 -25.76
C SER A 331 16.29 14.52 -25.70
N VAL A 332 15.61 13.60 -25.01
CA VAL A 332 16.02 12.20 -24.91
C VAL A 332 14.89 11.31 -25.40
N MET A 333 15.15 10.46 -26.38
CA MET A 333 14.25 9.36 -26.75
C MET A 333 14.41 8.23 -25.76
N ARG A 334 13.31 7.79 -25.17
CA ARG A 334 13.27 6.62 -24.29
C ARG A 334 12.32 5.58 -24.82
N ARG A 335 12.74 4.32 -24.73
CA ARG A 335 11.94 3.14 -25.05
C ARG A 335 11.96 2.20 -23.85
N PHE A 336 10.78 1.74 -23.44
CA PHE A 336 10.62 0.91 -22.25
C PHE A 336 10.23 -0.51 -22.67
N GLU A 337 10.89 -1.49 -22.08
CA GLU A 337 10.63 -2.91 -22.34
C GLU A 337 10.46 -3.64 -21.00
N LEU A 338 9.32 -4.30 -20.80
CA LEU A 338 9.09 -5.08 -19.58
C LEU A 338 9.90 -6.38 -19.67
N ARG A 339 10.68 -6.67 -18.62
CA ARG A 339 11.49 -7.90 -18.53
C ARG A 339 10.90 -8.91 -17.56
N ARG A 340 10.29 -8.43 -16.47
CA ARG A 340 9.60 -9.28 -15.51
C ARG A 340 8.42 -8.56 -14.90
N LEU A 341 7.26 -9.20 -15.00
CA LEU A 341 6.05 -8.74 -14.35
C LEU A 341 5.95 -9.21 -12.89
N PRO A 342 5.49 -8.35 -11.97
CA PRO A 342 5.15 -8.77 -10.61
C PRO A 342 3.84 -9.57 -10.57
N PRO A 343 3.62 -10.40 -9.53
CA PRO A 343 2.33 -11.04 -9.29
C PRO A 343 1.17 -10.05 -9.15
N TYR A 344 1.40 -8.86 -8.60
CA TYR A 344 0.43 -7.77 -8.53
C TYR A 344 1.02 -6.55 -9.24
N LEU A 345 0.34 -6.08 -10.29
CA LEU A 345 0.80 -4.95 -11.08
C LEU A 345 -0.05 -3.72 -10.77
N ILE A 346 0.61 -2.64 -10.33
CA ILE A 346 -0.03 -1.35 -10.10
C ILE A 346 0.14 -0.47 -11.34
N LEU A 347 -0.96 0.04 -11.86
CA LEU A 347 -0.99 0.97 -12.98
C LEU A 347 -1.40 2.35 -12.47
N TYR A 348 -0.51 3.32 -12.63
CA TYR A 348 -0.78 4.71 -12.30
C TYR A 348 -1.11 5.50 -13.56
N MET A 349 -2.35 5.98 -13.64
CA MET A 349 -2.78 6.88 -14.71
C MET A 349 -2.42 8.31 -14.35
N LYS A 350 -1.42 8.89 -15.04
CA LYS A 350 -0.97 10.25 -14.77
C LYS A 350 -1.99 11.27 -15.26
N ARG A 351 -2.89 11.66 -14.37
CA ARG A 351 -3.99 12.61 -14.66
C ARG A 351 -3.64 14.05 -14.36
N ILE A 352 -2.79 14.31 -13.38
CA ILE A 352 -2.44 15.68 -12.99
C ILE A 352 -1.17 16.07 -13.75
N VAL A 353 -1.29 17.10 -14.59
CA VAL A 353 -0.17 17.68 -15.34
C VAL A 353 0.00 19.12 -14.91
N LYS A 354 1.22 19.50 -14.54
CA LYS A 354 1.56 20.87 -14.17
C LYS A 354 1.82 21.65 -15.46
N ASN A 355 0.94 22.59 -15.77
CA ASN A 355 1.16 23.61 -16.78
C ASN A 355 1.91 24.80 -16.14
N ILE A 356 2.37 25.75 -16.95
CA ILE A 356 3.13 26.94 -16.53
C ILE A 356 2.36 27.75 -15.48
N PHE A 357 1.02 27.78 -15.57
CA PHE A 357 0.16 28.61 -14.73
C PHE A 357 -0.62 27.83 -13.67
N THR A 358 -1.07 26.60 -13.99
CA THR A 358 -2.00 25.84 -13.15
C THR A 358 -1.75 24.33 -13.22
N LEU A 359 -2.27 23.60 -12.23
CA LEU A 359 -2.38 22.15 -12.28
C LEU A 359 -3.66 21.79 -13.04
N GLU A 360 -3.53 21.07 -14.15
CA GLU A 360 -4.66 20.65 -14.97
C GLU A 360 -4.90 19.15 -14.81
N LYS A 361 -6.17 18.77 -14.65
CA LYS A 361 -6.59 17.37 -14.55
C LYS A 361 -7.03 16.89 -15.92
N ASN A 362 -6.36 15.86 -16.42
CA ASN A 362 -6.73 15.17 -17.64
C ASN A 362 -8.02 14.34 -17.40
N PRO A 363 -9.16 14.70 -18.06
CA PRO A 363 -10.44 14.03 -17.85
C PRO A 363 -10.56 12.70 -18.61
N THR A 364 -9.57 12.31 -19.41
CA THR A 364 -9.63 11.12 -20.29
C THR A 364 -10.03 9.86 -19.54
N ILE A 365 -11.09 9.19 -20.01
CA ILE A 365 -11.53 7.90 -19.49
C ILE A 365 -10.62 6.81 -20.08
N VAL A 366 -10.12 5.93 -19.22
CA VAL A 366 -9.35 4.77 -19.67
C VAL A 366 -10.28 3.58 -19.70
N ASN A 367 -10.51 3.03 -20.88
CA ASN A 367 -11.30 1.83 -21.09
C ASN A 367 -10.41 0.61 -20.86
N PHE A 368 -10.68 -0.14 -19.79
CA PHE A 368 -10.00 -1.38 -19.46
C PHE A 368 -11.02 -2.50 -19.22
N PRO A 369 -10.77 -3.72 -19.72
CA PRO A 369 -11.63 -4.84 -19.42
C PRO A 369 -11.46 -5.24 -17.94
N ILE A 370 -12.57 -5.47 -17.24
CA ILE A 370 -12.56 -5.89 -15.82
C ILE A 370 -11.95 -7.31 -15.68
N THR A 371 -11.98 -8.09 -16.75
CA THR A 371 -11.24 -9.35 -16.92
C THR A 371 -10.24 -9.19 -18.06
N LEU A 372 -8.96 -9.03 -17.73
CA LEU A 372 -7.92 -9.02 -18.75
C LEU A 372 -7.85 -10.40 -19.43
N PRO A 373 -7.88 -10.46 -20.77
CA PRO A 373 -7.71 -11.72 -21.49
C PRO A 373 -6.30 -12.28 -21.25
N ASN A 374 -6.18 -13.60 -21.27
CA ASN A 374 -4.95 -14.32 -20.93
C ASN A 374 -3.75 -14.00 -21.84
N SER A 375 -3.95 -13.29 -22.95
CA SER A 375 -2.93 -12.99 -23.96
C SER A 375 -1.78 -12.09 -23.48
N LEU A 376 -1.96 -11.32 -22.40
CA LEU A 376 -0.85 -10.60 -21.75
C LEU A 376 0.07 -11.53 -20.93
N TYR A 377 -0.35 -12.78 -20.66
CA TYR A 377 0.46 -13.80 -19.98
C TYR A 377 1.23 -14.70 -20.95
N GLU A 378 0.90 -14.68 -22.25
CA GLU A 378 1.43 -15.61 -23.25
C GLU A 378 2.68 -15.10 -23.99
N ALA A 379 2.96 -13.79 -23.96
CA ALA A 379 4.13 -13.21 -24.64
C ALA A 379 5.49 -13.70 -24.09
N ASP A 380 5.53 -14.31 -22.90
CA ASP A 380 6.74 -14.88 -22.28
C ASP A 380 6.85 -16.41 -22.44
N ARG A 381 5.99 -17.07 -23.25
CA ARG A 381 5.96 -18.54 -23.38
C ARG A 381 6.19 -19.11 -24.78
N GLU A 382 6.28 -18.30 -25.82
CA GLU A 382 6.45 -18.77 -27.22
C GLU A 382 7.90 -18.71 -27.74
N GLU A 383 8.88 -19.01 -26.90
CA GLU A 383 10.13 -19.57 -27.41
C GLU A 383 10.37 -20.90 -26.70
N TYR A 384 10.84 -21.89 -27.46
CA TYR A 384 11.10 -23.29 -27.11
C TYR A 384 9.99 -24.32 -27.47
N PHE A 385 10.16 -24.83 -28.70
CA PHE A 385 9.88 -26.17 -29.24
C PHE A 385 8.81 -26.31 -30.34
N HIS A 386 9.35 -26.63 -31.52
CA HIS A 386 8.67 -27.10 -32.72
C HIS A 386 8.47 -28.63 -32.66
N VAL A 387 7.32 -29.07 -33.21
CA VAL A 387 6.96 -30.41 -33.73
C VAL A 387 6.79 -31.58 -32.74
N GLY A 388 5.54 -32.08 -32.64
CA GLY A 388 5.28 -33.50 -32.36
C GLY A 388 4.07 -33.84 -31.46
N LYS A 389 2.94 -34.17 -32.10
CA LYS A 389 1.82 -35.06 -31.68
C LYS A 389 1.32 -35.11 -30.20
N LYS A 390 0.01 -34.83 -30.08
CA LYS A 390 -1.03 -35.30 -29.12
C LYS A 390 -0.61 -36.13 -27.90
N SER A 391 -1.02 -35.69 -26.69
CA SER A 391 -1.92 -36.44 -25.78
C SER A 391 -2.18 -35.74 -24.43
N ASN A 392 -3.47 -35.69 -24.06
CA ASN A 392 -4.16 -35.68 -22.76
C ASN A 392 -3.54 -35.16 -21.44
N HIS A 393 -4.40 -34.41 -20.73
CA HIS A 393 -4.53 -34.23 -19.29
C HIS A 393 -3.35 -33.68 -18.46
N SER A 394 -3.51 -32.44 -17.98
CA SER A 394 -3.43 -32.11 -16.55
C SER A 394 -3.82 -30.64 -16.33
N GLN A 395 -4.83 -30.40 -15.49
CA GLN A 395 -5.19 -29.07 -14.98
C GLN A 395 -4.03 -28.52 -14.13
N LEU A 396 -3.62 -27.27 -14.41
CA LEU A 396 -2.69 -26.50 -13.58
C LEU A 396 -3.37 -25.19 -13.13
N PRO A 397 -3.11 -24.70 -11.90
CA PRO A 397 -3.92 -23.66 -11.28
C PRO A 397 -3.65 -22.30 -11.91
N HIS A 398 -4.73 -21.66 -12.37
CA HIS A 398 -4.73 -20.31 -12.94
C HIS A 398 -4.27 -19.27 -11.89
N LYS A 399 -3.13 -18.62 -12.11
CA LYS A 399 -2.72 -17.42 -11.36
C LYS A 399 -3.52 -16.22 -11.86
N LYS A 400 -4.54 -15.81 -11.11
CA LYS A 400 -5.26 -14.55 -11.33
C LYS A 400 -4.41 -13.39 -10.83
N HIS A 401 -3.95 -12.50 -11.71
CA HIS A 401 -3.38 -11.22 -11.30
C HIS A 401 -4.53 -10.24 -11.05
N ARG A 402 -4.59 -9.63 -9.86
CA ARG A 402 -5.61 -8.61 -9.52
C ARG A 402 -5.02 -7.21 -9.72
N PHE A 403 -5.75 -6.36 -10.42
CA PHE A 403 -5.38 -4.97 -10.70
C PHE A 403 -6.19 -4.01 -9.83
N TRP A 404 -5.53 -2.97 -9.32
CA TRP A 404 -6.18 -1.86 -8.64
C TRP A 404 -5.81 -0.57 -9.38
N GLY A 405 -6.82 0.12 -9.92
CA GLY A 405 -6.67 1.44 -10.51
C GLY A 405 -7.12 2.49 -9.50
N THR A 406 -6.21 3.34 -9.03
CA THR A 406 -6.58 4.52 -8.25
C THR A 406 -6.71 5.70 -9.21
N SER A 407 -7.92 6.23 -9.35
CA SER A 407 -8.08 7.59 -9.88
C SER A 407 -7.61 8.53 -8.79
N GLY A 408 -6.54 9.27 -9.01
CA GLY A 408 -6.16 10.41 -8.17
C GLY A 408 -7.30 11.43 -8.19
N SER A 409 -8.25 11.27 -7.27
CA SER A 409 -9.28 12.24 -6.99
C SER A 409 -8.79 13.04 -5.80
N ARG A 410 -8.31 14.26 -6.07
CA ARG A 410 -8.60 15.35 -5.14
C ARG A 410 -10.12 15.52 -5.22
N MET A 411 -10.83 15.17 -4.16
CA MET A 411 -12.15 15.74 -3.89
C MET A 411 -11.96 16.95 -3.01
#